data_AF-A0A2K9C3H6-F1
#
_entry.id   AF-A0A2K9C3H6-F1
#
_cell.length_a   1.000
_cell.length_b   1.000
_cell.length_c   1.000
_cell.angle_alpha   90.00
_cell.angle_beta   90.00
_cell.angle_gamma   90.00
#
_symmetry.space_group_name_H-M   'P 1'
#
loop_
_entity.id
_entity.type
_entity.pdbx_description
1 polymer ?
#
loop_
_entity_poly.entity_id
_entity_poly.type
_entity_poly.pdbx_seq_one_letter_code
_entity_poly.pdbx_strand_id
1 'polypeptide(L)'
;MEYLTTLKTVHVVATVLLLACALGLAIYTWRLRQRSDAAVYSQLLRRPLLFVWLLLGVCLVSMPFTGWWLVHLVGWPLGQTWLLASSVIYTVGALSVWWLLIRLNRLRRAEPGSLRLTLALAVFSAVCFVSIAGLMGAKPV
;
A
#
# COMPACT_ATOMS: atom_id res chain seq x y z
N MET A 1 -11.13 16.37 21.92
CA MET A 1 -11.29 16.76 20.51
C MET A 1 -9.98 16.66 19.73
N GLU A 2 -8.86 17.19 20.24
CA GLU A 2 -7.56 17.20 19.52
C GLU A 2 -6.94 15.83 19.21
N TYR A 3 -7.15 14.83 20.06
CA TYR A 3 -6.60 13.49 19.85
C TYR A 3 -7.20 12.79 18.62
N LEU A 4 -8.51 12.96 18.40
CA LEU A 4 -9.24 12.33 17.30
C LEU A 4 -8.85 12.95 15.96
N THR A 5 -8.71 14.29 15.90
CA THR A 5 -8.21 15.00 14.72
C THR A 5 -6.76 14.64 14.40
N THR A 6 -5.89 14.55 15.39
CA THR A 6 -4.49 14.13 15.19
C THR A 6 -4.42 12.71 14.64
N LEU A 7 -5.14 11.76 15.24
CA LEU A 7 -5.16 10.37 14.80
C LEU A 7 -5.70 10.22 13.36
N LYS A 8 -6.77 10.97 13.03
CA LYS A 8 -7.35 10.99 11.68
C LYS A 8 -6.36 11.55 10.66
N THR A 9 -5.65 12.63 10.99
CA THR A 9 -4.64 13.21 10.11
C THR A 9 -3.49 12.23 9.88
N VAL A 10 -2.98 11.59 10.93
CA VAL A 10 -1.93 10.55 10.82
C VAL A 10 -2.39 9.40 9.91
N HIS A 11 -3.64 8.95 10.08
CA HIS A 11 -4.21 7.90 9.23
C HIS A 11 -4.26 8.34 7.76
N VAL A 12 -4.82 9.52 7.46
CA VAL A 12 -4.90 10.02 6.08
C VAL A 12 -3.52 10.21 5.46
N VAL A 13 -2.57 10.78 6.21
CA VAL A 13 -1.18 10.96 5.74
C VAL A 13 -0.53 9.61 5.46
N ALA A 14 -0.72 8.61 6.33
CA ALA A 14 -0.21 7.26 6.09
C ALA A 14 -0.82 6.62 4.84
N THR A 15 -2.12 6.82 4.56
CA THR A 15 -2.77 6.34 3.33
C THR A 15 -2.19 6.99 2.08
N VAL A 16 -2.02 8.31 2.10
CA VAL A 16 -1.43 9.06 0.98
C VAL A 16 0.01 8.60 0.73
N LEU A 17 0.78 8.41 1.79
CA LEU A 17 2.16 7.96 1.69
C LEU A 17 2.26 6.52 1.15
N LEU A 18 1.36 5.63 1.58
CA LEU A 18 1.25 4.27 1.06
C LEU A 18 0.90 4.26 -0.43
N LEU A 19 -0.07 5.09 -0.85
CA LEU A 19 -0.44 5.24 -2.26
C LEU A 19 0.71 5.80 -3.10
N ALA A 20 1.41 6.82 -2.62
CA ALA A 20 2.57 7.39 -3.29
C ALA A 20 3.70 6.35 -3.46
N CYS A 21 3.97 5.56 -2.42
CA CYS A 21 4.93 4.46 -2.47
C CYS A 21 4.53 3.38 -3.48
N ALA A 22 3.26 2.97 -3.48
CA ALA A 22 2.73 1.97 -4.42
C ALA A 22 2.83 2.46 -5.87
N LEU A 23 2.48 3.73 -6.14
CA LEU A 23 2.59 4.34 -7.46
C LEU A 23 4.06 4.44 -7.91
N GLY A 24 4.96 4.86 -7.03
CA GLY A 24 6.40 4.88 -7.30
C GLY A 24 6.93 3.50 -7.69
N LEU A 25 6.47 2.44 -7.04
CA LEU A 25 6.82 1.05 -7.34
C LEU A 25 6.29 0.59 -8.71
N ALA A 26 5.06 0.97 -9.05
CA ALA A 26 4.46 0.67 -10.35
C ALA A 26 5.22 1.36 -11.49
N ILE A 27 5.53 2.65 -11.33
CA ILE A 27 6.32 3.42 -12.32
C ILE A 27 7.74 2.83 -12.44
N TYR A 28 8.36 2.47 -11.31
CA TYR A 28 9.68 1.85 -11.30
C TYR A 28 9.70 0.53 -12.07
N THR A 29 8.78 -0.38 -11.76
CA THR A 29 8.68 -1.69 -12.44
C THR A 29 8.35 -1.54 -13.92
N TRP A 30 7.54 -0.54 -14.28
CA TRP A 30 7.28 -0.18 -15.67
C TRP A 30 8.53 0.29 -16.41
N ARG A 31 9.30 1.22 -15.82
CA ARG A 31 10.56 1.71 -16.41
C ARG A 31 11.62 0.62 -16.53
N LEU A 32 11.69 -0.27 -15.53
CA LEU A 32 12.60 -1.41 -15.54
C LEU A 32 12.27 -2.38 -16.69
N ARG A 33 10.99 -2.51 -17.05
CA ARG A 33 10.55 -3.31 -18.21
C ARG A 33 10.87 -2.66 -19.56
N GLN A 34 10.97 -1.33 -19.64
CA GLN A 34 11.27 -0.63 -20.90
C GLN A 34 12.77 -0.52 -21.21
N ARG A 35 13.65 -0.69 -20.23
CA ARG A 35 15.11 -0.53 -20.39
C ARG A 35 15.78 -1.89 -20.55
N SER A 36 16.61 -2.04 -21.57
CA SER A 36 17.42 -3.24 -21.80
C SER A 36 18.49 -3.45 -20.71
N ASP A 37 19.02 -2.36 -20.13
CA ASP A 37 20.00 -2.37 -19.03
C ASP A 37 19.33 -2.36 -17.64
N ALA A 38 18.36 -3.25 -17.43
CA ALA A 38 17.63 -3.36 -16.17
C ALA A 38 18.55 -3.62 -14.96
N ALA A 39 19.68 -4.30 -15.17
CA ALA A 39 20.63 -4.64 -14.11
C ALA A 39 21.27 -3.39 -13.46
N VAL A 40 21.75 -2.44 -14.26
CA VAL A 40 22.43 -1.22 -13.78
C VAL A 40 21.45 -0.30 -13.04
N TYR A 41 20.25 -0.14 -13.57
CA TYR A 41 19.21 0.68 -12.95
C TYR A 41 18.70 0.07 -11.63
N SER A 42 18.67 -1.26 -11.53
CA SER A 42 18.28 -1.97 -10.30
C SER A 42 19.27 -1.82 -9.16
N GLN A 43 20.57 -1.72 -9.46
CA GLN A 43 21.61 -1.52 -8.44
C GLN A 43 21.61 -0.10 -7.88
N LEU A 44 21.45 0.91 -8.72
CA LEU A 44 21.40 2.32 -8.30
C LEU A 44 20.19 2.61 -7.40
N LEU A 45 19.02 2.05 -7.74
CA LEU A 45 17.78 2.28 -6.99
C LEU A 45 17.55 1.26 -5.85
N ARG A 46 18.51 0.37 -5.57
CA ARG A 46 18.35 -0.70 -4.56
C ARG A 46 18.16 -0.17 -3.13
N ARG A 47 18.84 0.93 -2.80
CA ARG A 47 18.75 1.63 -1.49
C ARG A 47 17.38 2.30 -1.28
N PRO A 48 16.91 3.21 -2.17
CA PRO A 48 15.60 3.82 -2.01
C PRO A 48 14.46 2.80 -2.06
N LEU A 49 14.60 1.72 -2.83
CA LEU A 49 13.62 0.63 -2.85
C LEU A 49 13.47 -0.05 -1.47
N LEU A 50 14.51 -0.05 -0.63
CA LEU A 50 14.46 -0.70 0.69
C LEU A 50 13.73 0.21 1.68
N PHE A 51 13.99 1.51 1.59
CA PHE A 51 13.23 2.53 2.31
C PHE A 51 11.74 2.47 1.95
N VAL A 52 11.40 2.41 0.66
CA VAL A 52 10.01 2.28 0.20
C VAL A 52 9.37 0.98 0.72
N TRP A 53 10.12 -0.12 0.74
CA TRP A 53 9.64 -1.42 1.24
C TRP A 53 9.32 -1.39 2.74
N LEU A 54 10.22 -0.81 3.54
CA LEU A 54 10.00 -0.61 4.98
C LEU A 54 8.84 0.34 5.23
N LEU A 55 8.80 1.47 4.52
CA LEU A 55 7.74 2.46 4.65
C LEU A 55 6.37 1.89 4.29
N LEU A 56 6.29 1.14 3.19
CA LEU A 56 5.06 0.47 2.76
C LEU A 56 4.62 -0.57 3.80
N GLY A 57 5.54 -1.37 4.33
CA GLY A 57 5.25 -2.34 5.39
C GLY A 57 4.73 -1.68 6.67
N VAL A 58 5.37 -0.60 7.12
CA VAL A 58 4.95 0.15 8.31
C VAL A 58 3.58 0.80 8.10
N CYS A 59 3.35 1.46 6.97
CA CYS A 59 2.05 2.05 6.63
C CYS A 59 0.96 0.99 6.52
N LEU A 60 1.28 -0.17 5.95
CA LEU A 60 0.35 -1.27 5.83
C LEU A 60 -0.07 -1.73 7.23
N VAL A 61 0.87 -2.04 8.12
CA VAL A 61 0.56 -2.52 9.47
C VAL A 61 -0.11 -1.44 10.35
N SER A 62 0.20 -0.16 10.15
CA SER A 62 -0.38 0.92 10.95
C SER A 62 -1.83 1.23 10.59
N MET A 63 -2.26 0.99 9.35
CA MET A 63 -3.64 1.20 8.86
C MET A 63 -4.73 0.48 9.70
N PRO A 64 -4.68 -0.84 9.96
CA PRO A 64 -5.72 -1.53 10.70
C PRO A 64 -5.77 -1.09 12.17
N PHE A 65 -4.61 -0.82 12.78
CA PHE A 65 -4.53 -0.31 14.15
C PHE A 65 -5.17 1.07 14.28
N THR A 66 -4.75 2.00 13.42
CA THR A 66 -5.26 3.38 13.44
C THR A 66 -6.73 3.44 13.04
N GLY A 67 -7.18 2.62 12.09
CA GLY A 67 -8.58 2.51 11.69
C GLY A 67 -9.48 1.93 12.78
N TRP A 68 -9.05 0.85 13.45
CA TRP A 68 -9.78 0.27 14.58
C TRP A 68 -9.92 1.26 15.74
N TRP A 69 -8.82 1.94 16.08
CA TRP A 69 -8.81 2.93 17.15
C TRP A 69 -9.74 4.11 16.86
N LEU A 70 -9.82 4.56 15.60
CA LEU A 70 -10.77 5.58 15.14
C LEU A 70 -12.23 5.14 15.36
N VAL A 71 -12.57 3.92 14.94
CA VAL A 71 -13.93 3.38 15.09
C VAL A 71 -14.30 3.24 16.58
N HIS A 72 -13.36 2.78 17.41
CA HIS A 72 -13.54 2.65 18.84
C HIS A 72 -13.76 4.01 19.53
N LEU A 73 -12.97 5.03 19.20
CA LEU A 73 -13.13 6.39 19.75
C LEU A 73 -14.43 7.07 19.32
N VAL A 74 -14.91 6.81 18.10
CA VAL A 74 -16.16 7.38 17.58
C VAL A 74 -17.38 6.59 18.09
N GLY A 75 -17.19 5.37 18.61
CA GLY A 75 -18.27 4.50 19.07
C GLY A 75 -19.08 3.88 17.93
N TRP A 76 -18.51 3.79 16.73
CA TRP A 76 -19.22 3.24 15.57
C TRP A 76 -19.29 1.71 15.62
N PRO A 77 -20.43 1.11 15.22
CA PRO A 77 -20.55 -0.34 15.16
C PRO A 77 -19.65 -0.93 14.08
N LEU A 78 -18.87 -1.96 14.45
CA LEU A 78 -17.95 -2.65 13.53
C LEU A 78 -18.65 -3.34 12.34
N GLY A 79 -19.96 -3.55 12.43
CA GLY A 79 -20.80 -4.14 11.39
C GLY A 79 -21.20 -3.20 10.25
N GLN A 80 -20.71 -1.95 10.22
CA GLN A 80 -20.98 -1.03 9.13
C GLN A 80 -20.51 -1.60 7.80
N THR A 81 -21.38 -1.60 6.79
CA THR A 81 -21.11 -2.22 5.47
C THR A 81 -19.89 -1.61 4.80
N TRP A 82 -19.70 -0.30 4.89
CA TRP A 82 -18.51 0.38 4.37
C TRP A 82 -17.23 -0.06 5.10
N LEU A 83 -17.29 -0.27 6.41
CA LEU A 83 -16.14 -0.70 7.21
C LEU A 83 -15.77 -2.16 6.91
N LEU A 84 -16.77 -3.04 6.80
CA LEU A 84 -16.58 -4.43 6.39
C LEU A 84 -16.03 -4.53 4.96
N ALA A 85 -16.62 -3.80 4.01
CA ALA A 85 -16.15 -3.76 2.63
C ALA A 85 -14.70 -3.25 2.54
N SER A 86 -14.37 -2.16 3.23
CA SER A 86 -13.00 -1.65 3.31
C SER A 86 -12.05 -2.65 3.95
N SER A 87 -12.47 -3.39 4.98
CA SER A 87 -11.65 -4.41 5.63
C SER A 87 -11.34 -5.58 4.68
N VAL A 88 -12.33 -6.06 3.92
CA VAL A 88 -12.13 -7.12 2.92
C VAL A 88 -11.17 -6.65 1.82
N ILE A 89 -11.42 -5.47 1.23
CA ILE A 89 -10.52 -4.92 0.20
C ILE A 89 -9.11 -4.71 0.75
N TYR A 90 -9.00 -4.27 2.01
CA TYR A 90 -7.71 -4.09 2.68
C TYR A 90 -6.97 -5.41 2.83
N THR A 91 -7.63 -6.50 3.28
CA THR A 91 -6.96 -7.81 3.41
C THR A 91 -6.45 -8.32 2.06
N VAL A 92 -7.25 -8.22 1.00
CA VAL A 92 -6.87 -8.63 -0.35
C VAL A 92 -5.73 -7.76 -0.90
N GLY A 93 -5.80 -6.44 -0.70
CA GLY A 93 -4.75 -5.50 -1.05
C GLY A 93 -3.46 -5.75 -0.27
N ALA A 94 -3.55 -6.02 1.03
CA ALA A 94 -2.42 -6.31 1.90
C ALA A 94 -1.72 -7.62 1.50
N LEU A 95 -2.46 -8.67 1.16
CA LEU A 95 -1.90 -9.92 0.64
C LEU A 95 -1.19 -9.70 -0.70
N SER A 96 -1.77 -8.89 -1.58
CA SER A 96 -1.16 -8.51 -2.87
C SER A 96 0.13 -7.72 -2.68
N VAL A 97 0.13 -6.74 -1.77
CA VAL A 97 1.33 -5.99 -1.38
C VAL A 97 2.37 -6.91 -0.76
N TRP A 98 2.00 -7.79 0.16
CA TRP A 98 2.92 -8.73 0.79
C TRP A 98 3.61 -9.62 -0.25
N TRP A 99 2.85 -10.12 -1.22
CA TRP A 99 3.39 -10.90 -2.31
C TRP A 99 4.30 -10.09 -3.24
N LEU A 100 3.93 -8.83 -3.52
CA LEU A 100 4.76 -7.88 -4.25
C LEU A 100 6.09 -7.61 -3.54
N LEU A 101 6.05 -7.42 -2.22
CA LEU A 101 7.20 -7.21 -1.34
C LEU A 101 8.16 -8.40 -1.39
N ILE A 102 7.66 -9.63 -1.31
CA ILE A 102 8.45 -10.85 -1.47
C ILE A 102 9.14 -10.88 -2.83
N ARG A 103 8.42 -10.58 -3.92
CA ARG A 103 9.00 -10.66 -5.26
C ARG A 103 10.00 -9.55 -5.55
N LEU A 104 9.81 -8.36 -5.00
CA LEU A 104 10.82 -7.32 -5.04
C LEU A 104 12.07 -7.70 -4.25
N ASN A 105 11.93 -8.41 -3.12
CA ASN A 105 13.08 -8.95 -2.40
C ASN A 105 13.85 -9.99 -3.23
N ARG A 106 13.14 -10.85 -3.98
CA ARG A 106 13.76 -11.80 -4.92
C ARG A 106 14.50 -11.10 -6.07
N LEU A 107 13.88 -10.09 -6.70
CA LEU A 107 14.51 -9.24 -7.72
C LEU A 107 15.79 -8.56 -7.20
N ARG A 108 15.80 -8.08 -5.94
CA ARG A 108 17.01 -7.52 -5.30
C ARG A 108 18.14 -8.52 -5.09
N ARG A 109 17.82 -9.82 -5.02
CA ARG A 109 18.79 -10.91 -4.89
C ARG A 109 19.25 -11.44 -6.25
N ALA A 110 18.90 -10.74 -7.34
CA ALA A 110 19.18 -11.12 -8.72
C ALA A 110 18.55 -12.46 -9.14
N GLU A 111 17.47 -12.89 -8.47
CA GLU A 111 16.72 -14.07 -8.89
C GLU A 111 15.84 -13.74 -10.11
N PRO A 112 15.74 -14.66 -11.09
CA PRO A 112 14.86 -14.48 -12.23
C PRO A 112 13.39 -14.43 -11.77
N GLY A 113 12.68 -13.39 -12.20
CA GLY A 113 11.28 -13.18 -11.84
C GLY A 113 10.53 -12.38 -12.90
N SER A 114 9.26 -12.76 -13.13
CA SER A 114 8.40 -12.07 -14.10
C SER A 114 8.05 -10.64 -13.65
N LEU A 115 8.63 -9.64 -14.33
CA LEU A 115 8.30 -8.22 -14.14
C LEU A 115 6.82 -7.92 -14.46
N ARG A 116 6.22 -8.62 -15.42
CA ARG A 116 4.80 -8.43 -15.80
C ARG A 116 3.87 -8.69 -14.63
N LEU A 117 4.10 -9.81 -13.93
CA LEU A 117 3.32 -10.17 -12.76
C LEU A 117 3.57 -9.14 -11.64
N THR A 118 4.79 -8.58 -11.53
CA THR A 118 5.15 -7.63 -10.44
C THR A 118 4.43 -6.31 -10.63
N LEU A 119 4.38 -5.84 -11.88
CA LEU A 119 3.57 -4.70 -12.27
C LEU A 119 2.08 -4.98 -12.00
N ALA A 120 1.56 -6.16 -12.37
CA ALA A 120 0.16 -6.51 -12.16
C ALA A 120 -0.24 -6.47 -10.67
N LEU A 121 0.58 -7.04 -9.79
CA LEU A 121 0.37 -6.97 -8.34
C LEU A 121 0.43 -5.53 -7.80
N ALA A 122 1.36 -4.71 -8.30
CA ALA A 122 1.48 -3.31 -7.91
C ALA A 122 0.24 -2.49 -8.30
N VAL A 123 -0.23 -2.66 -9.54
CA VAL A 123 -1.44 -2.00 -10.05
C VAL A 123 -2.67 -2.49 -9.27
N PHE A 124 -2.83 -3.79 -9.09
CA PHE A 124 -3.95 -4.36 -8.35
C PHE A 124 -4.00 -3.85 -6.90
N SER A 125 -2.85 -3.80 -6.23
CA SER A 125 -2.73 -3.23 -4.88
C SER A 125 -3.14 -1.76 -4.87
N ALA A 126 -2.62 -0.96 -5.80
CA ALA A 126 -2.95 0.46 -5.90
C ALA A 126 -4.46 0.68 -6.10
N VAL A 127 -5.10 -0.10 -6.98
CA VAL A 127 -6.55 -0.05 -7.18
C VAL A 127 -7.29 -0.38 -5.87
N CYS A 128 -6.89 -1.42 -5.14
CA CYS A 128 -7.51 -1.77 -3.87
C CYS A 128 -7.46 -0.60 -2.85
N PHE A 129 -6.30 0.04 -2.69
CA PHE A 129 -6.17 1.17 -1.76
C PHE A 129 -6.93 2.42 -2.21
N VAL A 130 -6.99 2.68 -3.51
CA VAL A 130 -7.82 3.77 -4.07
C VAL A 130 -9.31 3.49 -3.82
N SER A 131 -9.76 2.25 -4.00
CA SER A 131 -11.14 1.87 -3.68
C SER A 131 -11.48 2.04 -2.20
N ILE A 132 -10.56 1.71 -1.29
CA ILE A 132 -10.74 1.96 0.16
C ILE A 132 -10.86 3.46 0.43
N ALA A 133 -9.99 4.28 -0.16
CA ALA A 133 -10.05 5.74 0.01
C ALA A 133 -11.38 6.31 -0.50
N GLY A 134 -11.91 5.80 -1.62
CA GLY A 134 -13.23 6.15 -2.14
C GLY A 134 -14.37 5.77 -1.18
N LEU A 135 -14.33 4.56 -0.62
CA LEU A 135 -15.31 4.09 0.37
C LEU A 135 -15.32 4.95 1.64
N MET A 136 -14.16 5.42 2.10
CA MET A 136 -14.07 6.33 3.25
C MET A 136 -14.67 7.72 2.96
N GLY A 137 -14.66 8.16 1.70
CA GLY A 137 -15.30 9.39 1.24
C GLY A 137 -16.82 9.25 1.10
N ALA A 138 -17.30 8.06 0.71
CA ALA A 138 -18.71 7.73 0.52
C ALA A 138 -19.44 7.33 1.82
N LYS A 139 -18.81 7.49 2.99
CA LYS A 139 -19.42 7.18 4.28
C LYS A 139 -20.75 7.93 4.44
N PRO A 140 -21.85 7.28 4.86
CA PRO A 140 -23.07 7.99 5.21
C PRO A 140 -22.76 8.92 6.38
N VAL A 141 -23.23 10.18 6.27
CA VAL A 141 -23.14 11.20 7.32
C VAL A 141 -23.96 10.82 8.54
#